data_AF-A0AAE4AGN2-F1
#
_entry.id   AF-A0AAE4AGN2-F1
#
_cell.length_a   1.000
_cell.length_b   1.000
_cell.length_c   1.000
_cell.angle_alpha   90.00
_cell.angle_beta   90.00
_cell.angle_gamma   90.00
#
_symmetry.space_group_name_H-M   'P 1'
#
loop_
_entity.id
_entity.type
_entity.pdbx_description
1 polymer ?
#
loop_
_entity_poly.entity_id
_entity_poly.type
_entity_poly.pdbx_seq_one_letter_code
_entity_poly.pdbx_strand_id
1 'polypeptide(L)'
;NAGRPMLLEGGLDWKPMGFSPSDMEFQETKEAAAREIAIAFGVPPMLLGLPGDATYANYQEANRAFYRLTVLPLATRVTGALSDWLNDFTGADVSLRPDLDQVPALASEREAQWARIGGADFLTDAEKRRLLGLPPLEVGDG
;
A
#
# COMPACT_ATOMS: atom_id res chain seq x y z
N ASN A 1 -47.57 -13.77 17.71
CA ASN A 1 -48.40 -13.78 16.48
C ASN A 1 -47.57 -13.38 15.27
N ALA A 2 -46.58 -14.20 14.93
CA ALA A 2 -45.83 -14.11 13.69
C ALA A 2 -46.12 -15.40 12.90
N GLY A 3 -46.51 -15.28 11.63
CA GLY A 3 -46.66 -16.43 10.73
C GLY A 3 -48.03 -17.12 10.66
N ARG A 4 -49.15 -16.46 11.00
CA ARG A 4 -50.46 -17.01 10.59
C ARG A 4 -50.72 -16.67 9.11
N PRO A 5 -51.03 -17.66 8.24
CA PRO A 5 -51.40 -17.38 6.86
C PRO A 5 -52.65 -16.51 6.83
N MET A 6 -52.55 -15.34 6.19
CA MET A 6 -53.68 -14.43 6.00
C MET A 6 -54.41 -14.91 4.74
N LEU A 7 -55.59 -15.52 4.90
CA LEU A 7 -56.40 -15.96 3.77
C LEU A 7 -57.16 -14.74 3.22
N LEU A 8 -56.80 -14.28 2.03
CA LEU A 8 -57.48 -13.22 1.30
C LEU A 8 -58.29 -13.86 0.17
N GLU A 9 -59.61 -13.96 0.34
CA GLU A 9 -60.51 -14.37 -0.74
C GLU A 9 -61.02 -13.13 -1.49
N GLY A 10 -61.22 -13.26 -2.81
CA GLY A 10 -61.86 -12.24 -3.63
C GLY A 10 -60.93 -11.14 -4.17
N GLY A 11 -59.88 -11.53 -4.90
CA GLY A 11 -59.15 -10.60 -5.79
C GLY A 11 -58.30 -9.52 -5.10
N LEU A 12 -58.06 -9.63 -3.80
CA LEU A 12 -57.24 -8.68 -3.05
C LEU A 12 -55.79 -9.17 -2.96
N ASP A 13 -54.89 -8.40 -3.59
CA ASP A 13 -53.45 -8.61 -3.58
C ASP A 13 -52.83 -7.87 -2.38
N TRP A 14 -52.03 -8.59 -1.57
CA TRP A 14 -51.32 -7.99 -0.44
C TRP A 14 -49.99 -7.41 -0.94
N LYS A 15 -49.88 -6.08 -0.95
CA LYS A 15 -48.59 -5.40 -1.14
C LYS A 15 -47.99 -5.03 0.22
N PRO A 16 -46.75 -5.45 0.53
CA PRO A 16 -46.05 -4.93 1.69
C PRO A 16 -45.92 -3.41 1.56
N MET A 17 -46.43 -2.69 2.55
CA MET A 17 -46.35 -1.23 2.62
C MET A 17 -45.14 -0.84 3.47
N GLY A 18 -44.00 -0.60 2.81
CA GLY A 18 -42.79 -0.03 3.43
C GLY A 18 -41.49 -0.53 2.80
N PHE A 19 -40.46 0.32 2.78
CA PHE A 19 -39.07 -0.15 2.64
C PHE A 19 -38.67 -0.81 3.96
N SER A 20 -38.00 -1.97 3.91
CA SER A 20 -37.45 -2.57 5.13
C SER A 20 -36.25 -1.75 5.64
N PRO A 21 -36.21 -1.33 6.92
CA PRO A 21 -35.06 -0.66 7.53
C PRO A 21 -33.76 -1.47 7.50
N SER A 22 -33.85 -2.78 7.24
CA SER A 22 -32.73 -3.71 7.23
C SER A 22 -31.92 -3.73 5.93
N ASP A 23 -32.41 -3.17 4.83
CA ASP A 23 -31.96 -3.65 3.52
C ASP A 23 -30.87 -2.80 2.84
N MET A 24 -30.65 -1.50 3.15
CA MET A 24 -29.69 -0.70 2.35
C MET A 24 -28.85 0.37 3.09
N GLU A 25 -29.35 1.09 4.09
CA GLU A 25 -28.62 2.30 4.53
C GLU A 25 -27.41 2.07 5.45
N PHE A 26 -27.37 0.98 6.22
CA PHE A 26 -26.25 0.76 7.18
C PHE A 26 -25.02 0.15 6.53
N GLN A 27 -25.19 -0.73 5.55
CA GLN A 27 -24.08 -1.43 4.91
C GLN A 27 -23.24 -0.47 4.06
N GLU A 28 -23.89 0.37 3.24
CA GLU A 28 -23.20 1.40 2.45
C GLU A 28 -22.48 2.40 3.35
N THR A 29 -23.13 2.86 4.43
CA THR A 29 -22.52 3.77 5.42
C THR A 29 -21.32 3.12 6.10
N LYS A 30 -21.39 1.83 6.44
CA LYS A 30 -20.28 1.08 7.04
C LYS A 30 -19.11 0.92 6.07
N GLU A 31 -19.39 0.66 4.79
CA GLU A 31 -18.38 0.56 3.74
C GLU A 31 -17.70 1.91 3.47
N ALA A 32 -18.48 3.01 3.46
CA ALA A 32 -17.95 4.36 3.37
C ALA A 32 -17.03 4.68 4.55
N ALA A 33 -17.47 4.40 5.78
CA ALA A 33 -16.66 4.60 6.98
C ALA A 33 -15.37 3.76 6.95
N ALA A 34 -15.44 2.50 6.50
CA ALA A 34 -14.25 1.66 6.35
C ALA A 34 -13.24 2.24 5.35
N ARG A 35 -13.73 2.82 4.24
CA ARG A 35 -12.89 3.51 3.25
C ARG A 35 -12.27 4.79 3.81
N GLU A 36 -13.02 5.60 4.55
CA GLU A 36 -12.51 6.80 5.20
C GLU A 36 -11.39 6.49 6.19
N ILE A 37 -11.57 5.43 7.00
CA ILE A 37 -10.53 4.95 7.92
C ILE A 37 -9.28 4.52 7.13
N ALA A 38 -9.43 3.75 6.07
CA ALA A 38 -8.31 3.31 5.24
C ALA A 38 -7.52 4.50 4.69
N ILE A 39 -8.22 5.51 4.15
CA ILE A 39 -7.63 6.74 3.62
C ILE A 39 -6.89 7.53 4.71
N ALA A 40 -7.45 7.61 5.92
CA ALA A 40 -6.81 8.31 7.04
C ALA A 40 -5.45 7.71 7.41
N PHE A 41 -5.28 6.39 7.25
CA PHE A 41 -3.99 5.70 7.42
C PHE A 41 -3.15 5.63 6.13
N GLY A 42 -3.62 6.20 5.02
CA GLY A 42 -2.94 6.15 3.73
C GLY A 42 -2.90 4.74 3.12
N VAL A 43 -3.81 3.84 3.52
CA VAL A 43 -3.90 2.47 2.99
C VAL A 43 -4.94 2.44 1.86
N PRO A 44 -4.58 2.04 0.62
CA PRO A 44 -5.56 1.89 -0.44
C PRO A 44 -6.64 0.86 -0.08
N PRO A 45 -7.94 1.19 -0.18
CA PRO A 45 -9.05 0.31 0.21
C PRO A 45 -8.99 -1.09 -0.41
N MET A 46 -8.52 -1.20 -1.67
CA MET A 46 -8.42 -2.49 -2.36
C MET A 46 -7.43 -3.46 -1.71
N LEU A 47 -6.38 -2.96 -1.04
CA LEU A 47 -5.42 -3.81 -0.31
C LEU A 47 -6.03 -4.40 0.96
N LEU A 48 -7.10 -3.78 1.47
CA LEU A 48 -7.87 -4.24 2.63
C LEU A 48 -9.06 -5.13 2.24
N GLY A 49 -9.24 -5.42 0.95
CA GLY A 49 -10.37 -6.20 0.45
C GLY A 49 -11.71 -5.46 0.54
N LEU A 50 -11.70 -4.13 0.69
CA LEU A 50 -12.93 -3.34 0.67
C LEU A 50 -13.53 -3.37 -0.74
N PRO A 51 -14.87 -3.51 -0.86
CA PRO A 51 -15.54 -3.67 -2.15
C PRO A 51 -15.28 -2.47 -3.06
N GLY A 52 -15.09 -2.70 -4.36
CA GLY A 52 -14.78 -1.70 -5.39
C GLY A 52 -14.18 -2.33 -6.65
N ASP A 53 -13.89 -1.52 -7.68
CA ASP A 53 -13.31 -2.01 -8.94
C ASP A 53 -11.82 -2.41 -8.79
N ALA A 54 -11.59 -3.67 -8.41
CA ALA A 54 -10.27 -4.25 -8.25
C ALA A 54 -9.90 -5.11 -9.48
N THR A 55 -9.00 -4.60 -10.32
CA THR A 55 -8.29 -5.41 -11.33
C THR A 55 -6.86 -5.71 -10.85
N TYR A 56 -6.19 -6.70 -11.45
CA TYR A 56 -4.80 -7.03 -11.10
C TYR A 56 -3.84 -5.83 -11.30
N ALA A 57 -4.00 -5.10 -12.41
CA ALA A 57 -3.23 -3.90 -12.70
C ALA A 57 -3.45 -2.81 -11.62
N ASN A 58 -4.71 -2.58 -11.23
CA ASN A 58 -5.04 -1.64 -10.16
C ASN A 58 -4.40 -2.05 -8.83
N TYR A 59 -4.37 -3.35 -8.52
CA TYR A 59 -3.76 -3.87 -7.30
C TYR A 59 -2.24 -3.64 -7.25
N GLN A 60 -1.53 -3.95 -8.33
CA GLN A 60 -0.08 -3.72 -8.40
C GLN A 60 0.26 -2.24 -8.21
N GLU A 61 -0.47 -1.36 -8.89
CA GLU A 61 -0.31 0.09 -8.78
C GLU A 61 -0.63 0.62 -7.38
N ALA A 62 -1.72 0.15 -6.77
CA ALA A 62 -2.08 0.52 -5.41
C ALA A 62 -1.06 0.04 -4.38
N ASN A 63 -0.52 -1.16 -4.54
CA ASN A 63 0.53 -1.68 -3.67
C ASN A 63 1.80 -0.83 -3.77
N ARG A 64 2.22 -0.46 -4.98
CA ARG A 64 3.34 0.46 -5.21
C ARG A 64 3.10 1.83 -4.58
N ALA A 65 1.93 2.41 -4.82
CA ALA A 65 1.55 3.70 -4.24
C ALA A 65 1.53 3.66 -2.70
N PHE A 66 1.03 2.59 -2.10
CA PHE A 66 1.01 2.40 -0.66
C PHE A 66 2.43 2.42 -0.07
N TYR A 67 3.37 1.70 -0.67
CA TYR A 67 4.76 1.72 -0.23
C TYR A 67 5.38 3.11 -0.38
N ARG A 68 5.18 3.78 -1.51
CA ARG A 68 5.76 5.09 -1.82
C ARG A 68 5.23 6.21 -0.93
N LEU A 69 3.92 6.26 -0.71
CA LEU A 69 3.26 7.39 -0.08
C LEU A 69 3.10 7.22 1.44
N THR A 70 3.09 5.98 1.93
CA THR A 70 2.77 5.69 3.33
C THR A 70 3.91 4.92 4.03
N VAL A 71 4.25 3.73 3.54
CA VAL A 71 5.17 2.84 4.26
C VAL A 71 6.58 3.41 4.32
N LEU A 72 7.15 3.84 3.19
CA LEU A 72 8.53 4.34 3.13
C LEU A 72 8.71 5.66 3.90
N PRO A 73 7.83 6.68 3.78
CA PRO A 73 7.96 7.88 4.61
C PRO A 73 7.93 7.58 6.11
N LEU A 74 7.05 6.68 6.55
CA LEU A 74 6.98 6.26 7.95
C LEU A 74 8.25 5.51 8.38
N ALA A 75 8.69 4.53 7.57
CA ALA A 75 9.91 3.77 7.86
C ALA A 75 11.14 4.69 7.93
N THR A 76 11.31 5.60 6.97
CA THR A 76 12.41 6.58 6.95
C THR A 76 12.37 7.49 8.17
N ARG A 77 11.19 7.95 8.60
CA ARG A 77 11.07 8.75 9.82
C ARG A 77 11.51 7.98 11.07
N VAL A 78 11.10 6.72 11.18
CA VAL A 78 11.47 5.85 12.32
C VAL A 78 12.97 5.54 12.29
N THR A 79 13.52 5.15 11.14
CA THR A 79 14.94 4.83 11.04
C THR A 79 15.80 6.07 11.25
N GLY A 80 15.38 7.25 10.78
CA GLY A 80 16.06 8.51 11.04
C GLY A 80 16.13 8.83 12.53
N ALA A 81 15.00 8.76 13.25
CA ALA A 81 14.99 8.97 14.69
C ALA A 81 15.88 7.96 15.45
N LEU A 82 15.92 6.70 14.99
CA LEU A 82 16.82 5.68 15.55
C LEU A 82 18.28 5.97 15.25
N SER A 83 18.61 6.45 14.04
CA SER A 83 19.97 6.88 13.68
C SER A 83 20.44 8.01 14.57
N ASP A 84 19.64 9.05 14.74
CA ASP A 84 19.99 10.20 15.58
C ASP A 84 20.26 9.76 17.02
N TRP A 85 19.38 8.91 17.58
CA TRP A 85 19.56 8.36 18.92
C TRP A 85 20.82 7.49 19.06
N LEU A 86 21.14 6.66 18.05
CA LEU A 86 22.35 5.83 18.06
C LEU A 86 23.63 6.68 17.93
N ASN A 87 23.58 7.76 17.17
CA ASN A 87 24.71 8.68 17.01
C ASN A 87 25.04 9.34 18.34
N ASP A 88 24.03 9.84 19.03
CA ASP A 88 24.18 10.44 20.36
C ASP A 88 24.68 9.41 21.39
N PHE A 89 24.20 8.17 21.33
CA PHE A 89 24.56 7.12 22.29
C PHE A 89 25.97 6.56 22.08
N THR A 90 26.40 6.40 20.82
CA THR A 90 27.67 5.73 20.48
C THR A 90 28.80 6.72 20.19
N GLY A 91 28.48 7.97 19.82
CA GLY A 91 29.44 8.94 19.29
C GLY A 91 29.96 8.61 17.88
N ALA A 92 29.42 7.57 17.24
CA ALA A 92 29.75 7.19 15.86
C ALA A 92 28.72 7.75 14.88
N ASP A 93 29.12 7.94 13.63
CA ASP A 93 28.19 8.29 12.55
C ASP A 93 27.48 7.03 12.03
N VAL A 94 26.25 6.81 12.50
CA VAL A 94 25.36 5.70 12.15
C VAL A 94 24.17 6.22 11.34
N SER A 95 23.97 5.62 10.17
CA SER A 95 22.85 5.95 9.27
C SER A 95 22.05 4.68 8.97
N LEU A 96 20.76 4.71 9.29
CA LEU A 96 19.80 3.63 9.07
C LEU A 96 18.81 4.08 8.00
N ARG A 97 18.68 3.27 6.95
CA ARG A 97 17.74 3.52 5.85
C ARG A 97 17.03 2.23 5.46
N PRO A 98 15.75 2.28 5.06
CA PRO A 98 15.08 1.14 4.47
C PRO A 98 15.80 0.67 3.20
N ASP A 99 16.02 -0.63 3.08
CA ASP A 99 16.53 -1.25 1.86
C ASP A 99 15.38 -1.41 0.85
N LEU A 100 15.35 -0.54 -0.15
CA LEU A 100 14.30 -0.54 -1.18
C LEU A 100 14.45 -1.71 -2.17
N ASP A 101 15.65 -2.25 -2.32
CA ASP A 101 15.90 -3.35 -3.26
C ASP A 101 15.21 -4.63 -2.80
N GLN A 102 14.99 -4.76 -1.49
CA GLN A 102 14.31 -5.90 -0.87
C GLN A 102 12.79 -5.75 -0.79
N VAL A 103 12.21 -4.70 -1.38
CA VAL A 103 10.75 -4.48 -1.39
C VAL A 103 10.15 -4.95 -2.73
N PRO A 104 9.44 -6.09 -2.78
CA PRO A 104 8.90 -6.63 -4.04
C PRO A 104 7.93 -5.68 -4.75
N ALA A 105 7.20 -4.86 -4.00
CA ALA A 105 6.25 -3.88 -4.54
C ALA A 105 6.93 -2.78 -5.40
N LEU A 106 8.24 -2.61 -5.27
CA LEU A 106 9.04 -1.59 -5.97
C LEU A 106 9.92 -2.19 -7.08
N ALA A 107 9.77 -3.49 -7.37
CA ALA A 107 10.63 -4.21 -8.29
C ALA A 107 10.66 -3.61 -9.70
N SER A 108 9.51 -3.13 -10.22
CA SER A 108 9.42 -2.51 -11.55
C SER A 108 10.14 -1.17 -11.63
N GLU A 109 10.10 -0.37 -10.55
CA GLU A 109 10.84 0.89 -10.47
C GLU A 109 12.34 0.63 -10.37
N ARG A 110 12.74 -0.38 -9.58
CA ARG A 110 14.13 -0.83 -9.47
C ARG A 110 14.66 -1.28 -10.83
N GLU A 111 13.93 -2.13 -11.55
CA GLU A 111 14.30 -2.56 -12.89
C GLU A 111 14.50 -1.39 -13.85
N ALA A 112 13.56 -0.43 -13.87
CA ALA A 112 13.67 0.77 -14.70
C ALA A 112 14.86 1.67 -14.33
N GLN A 113 15.22 1.76 -13.04
CA GLN A 113 16.40 2.47 -12.58
C GLN A 113 17.68 1.76 -13.00
N TRP A 114 17.76 0.45 -12.78
CA TRP A 114 18.91 -0.38 -13.12
C TRP A 114 19.17 -0.40 -14.63
N ALA A 115 18.14 -0.55 -15.45
CA ALA A 115 18.26 -0.51 -16.90
C ALA A 115 18.81 0.84 -17.39
N ARG A 116 18.33 1.96 -16.81
CA ARG A 116 18.75 3.31 -17.17
C ARG A 116 20.22 3.58 -16.79
N ILE A 117 20.64 3.15 -15.61
CA ILE A 117 22.03 3.31 -15.16
C ILE A 117 22.96 2.35 -15.90
N GLY A 118 22.53 1.10 -16.11
CA GLY A 118 23.28 0.08 -16.84
C GLY A 118 23.59 0.51 -18.27
N GLY A 119 22.61 1.06 -18.99
CA GLY A 119 22.76 1.55 -20.36
C GLY A 119 23.42 2.93 -20.50
N ALA A 120 23.85 3.57 -19.40
CA ALA A 120 24.56 4.85 -19.45
C ALA A 120 26.06 4.62 -19.74
N ASP A 121 26.43 4.53 -21.01
CA ASP A 121 27.81 4.22 -21.44
C ASP A 121 28.85 5.27 -21.08
N PHE A 122 28.42 6.48 -20.74
CA PHE A 122 29.31 7.57 -20.30
C PHE A 122 29.74 7.46 -18.83
N LEU A 123 29.14 6.55 -18.06
CA LEU A 123 29.48 6.31 -16.65
C LEU A 123 30.44 5.13 -16.52
N THR A 124 31.41 5.27 -15.63
CA THR A 124 32.27 4.17 -15.19
C THR A 124 31.49 3.16 -14.35
N ASP A 125 31.97 1.90 -14.27
CA ASP A 125 31.34 0.88 -13.44
C ASP A 125 31.30 1.28 -11.96
N ALA A 126 32.33 1.98 -11.47
CA ALA A 126 32.36 2.50 -10.11
C ALA A 126 31.26 3.55 -9.86
N GLU A 127 31.00 4.43 -10.82
CA GLU A 127 29.91 5.41 -10.74
C GLU A 127 28.54 4.73 -10.80
N LYS A 128 28.36 3.75 -11.71
CA LYS A 128 27.12 2.97 -11.81
C LYS A 128 26.81 2.24 -10.50
N ARG A 129 27.80 1.55 -9.91
CA ARG A 129 27.64 0.86 -8.61
C ARG A 129 27.27 1.82 -7.49
N ARG A 130 27.91 3.00 -7.42
CA ARG A 130 27.61 4.03 -6.43
C ARG A 130 26.19 4.57 -6.57
N LEU A 131 25.74 4.84 -7.80
CA LEU A 131 24.37 5.29 -8.08
C LEU A 131 23.31 4.23 -7.75
N LEU A 132 23.67 2.95 -7.83
CA LEU A 132 22.83 1.82 -7.45
C LEU A 132 22.95 1.43 -5.96
N GLY A 133 23.76 2.13 -5.17
CA GLY A 133 23.96 1.82 -3.75
C GLY A 133 24.75 0.54 -3.47
N LEU A 134 25.43 -0.02 -4.47
CA LEU A 134 26.24 -1.23 -4.32
C LEU A 134 27.60 -0.88 -3.69
N PRO A 135 28.19 -1.79 -2.89
CA PRO A 135 29.51 -1.57 -2.32
C PRO A 135 30.57 -1.42 -3.43
N PRO A 136 31.62 -0.60 -3.22
CA PRO A 136 32.77 -0.56 -4.12
C PRO A 136 33.32 -1.97 -4.34
N LEU A 137 33.82 -2.25 -5.54
CA LEU A 137 34.62 -3.46 -5.74
C LEU A 137 35.94 -3.23 -4.99
N GLU A 138 36.28 -4.14 -4.08
CA GLU A 138 37.64 -4.22 -3.57
C GLU A 138 38.53 -4.53 -4.76
N VAL A 139 39.46 -3.63 -5.07
CA VAL A 139 40.49 -3.89 -6.07
C VAL A 139 41.31 -5.04 -5.49
N GLY A 140 41.12 -6.26 -6.02
CA GLY A 140 41.97 -7.37 -5.66
C GLY A 140 43.40 -7.02 -6.08
N ASP A 141 44.31 -6.96 -5.12
CA ASP A 141 45.74 -6.84 -5.38
C ASP A 141 46.16 -8.04 -6.25
N GLY A 142 46.44 -7.76 -7.52
CA GLY A 142 46.98 -8.69 -8.51
C GLY A 142 48.07 -8.03 -9.32
#